data_AF-A0A445LCJ9-F1
#
_entry.id   AF-A0A445LCJ9-F1
#
_cell.length_a   1.000
_cell.length_b   1.000
_cell.length_c   1.000
_cell.angle_alpha   90.00
_cell.angle_beta   90.00
_cell.angle_gamma   90.00
#
_symmetry.space_group_name_H-M   'P 1'
#
loop_
_entity.id
_entity.type
_entity.pdbx_description
1 polymer ?
#
loop_
_entity_poly.entity_id
_entity_poly.type
_entity_poly.pdbx_seq_one_letter_code
_entity_poly.pdbx_strand_id
1 'polypeptide(L)'
;MSVEFDAMHSEYKQLEMELGTEVKPSFRRKHVSKMRDIKVGIKRLDKLMNSLLNVQTAFKIMISEIPTIDGVVLALGASPLRPKHIYVLNFSHESGVSKVDDDFARSKAADTLSRKAIRTLISKDAGSVTYPGTYSLFFFFLVDKH
;
A
#
# COMPACT_ATOMS: atom_id res chain seq x y z
N MET A 1 -3.86 3.99 8.34
CA MET A 1 -4.28 4.25 6.94
C MET A 1 -5.80 4.25 6.79
N SER A 2 -6.55 3.20 7.21
CA SER A 2 -8.03 3.26 7.13
C SER A 2 -8.62 4.39 7.97
N VAL A 3 -8.17 4.56 9.22
CA VAL A 3 -8.69 5.60 10.14
C VAL A 3 -8.52 7.02 9.60
N GLU A 4 -7.39 7.32 8.94
CA GLU A 4 -7.12 8.63 8.34
C GLU A 4 -8.00 8.87 7.11
N PHE A 5 -8.19 7.84 6.28
CA PHE A 5 -9.10 7.89 5.15
C PHE A 5 -10.57 8.09 5.58
N ASP A 6 -10.99 7.34 6.59
CA ASP A 6 -12.34 7.41 7.16
C ASP A 6 -12.58 8.78 7.79
N ALA A 7 -11.58 9.34 8.48
CA ALA A 7 -11.62 10.69 9.01
C ALA A 7 -11.74 11.75 7.91
N MET A 8 -10.98 11.63 6.82
CA MET A 8 -11.07 12.54 5.67
C MET A 8 -12.45 12.49 4.99
N HIS A 9 -13.04 11.30 4.86
CA HIS A 9 -14.41 11.14 4.35
C HIS A 9 -15.46 11.75 5.28
N SER A 10 -15.29 11.56 6.60
CA SER A 10 -16.18 12.16 7.60
C SER A 10 -16.09 13.69 7.58
N GLU A 11 -14.88 14.24 7.53
CA GLU A 11 -14.64 15.68 7.46
C GLU A 11 -15.20 16.29 6.16
N TYR A 12 -15.04 15.59 5.02
CA TYR A 12 -15.63 16.01 3.75
C TYR A 12 -17.16 16.09 3.83
N LYS A 13 -17.82 15.05 4.38
CA LYS A 13 -19.28 15.03 4.56
C LYS A 13 -19.77 16.12 5.50
N GLN A 14 -19.03 16.38 6.58
CA GLN A 14 -19.36 17.45 7.51
C GLN A 14 -19.30 18.83 6.83
N LEU A 15 -18.23 19.10 6.08
CA LEU A 15 -18.09 20.34 5.32
C LEU A 15 -19.16 20.50 4.22
N GLU A 16 -19.63 19.40 3.63
CA GLU A 16 -20.74 19.39 2.67
C GLU A 16 -22.07 19.83 3.32
N MET A 17 -22.38 19.27 4.49
CA MET A 17 -23.58 19.64 5.26
C MET A 17 -23.54 21.10 5.75
N GLU A 18 -22.37 21.55 6.21
CA GLU A 18 -22.15 22.94 6.65
C GLU A 18 -22.22 23.94 5.47
N LEU A 19 -21.94 23.54 4.23
CA LEU A 19 -22.08 24.40 3.06
C LEU A 19 -23.54 24.53 2.58
N GLY A 20 -24.36 23.50 2.84
CA GLY A 20 -25.79 23.48 2.52
C GLY A 20 -26.65 24.35 3.43
N THR A 21 -26.15 24.69 4.62
CA THR A 21 -26.76 25.66 5.53
C THR A 21 -26.30 27.09 5.18
N GLU A 22 -27.09 28.12 5.48
CA GLU A 22 -26.79 29.50 5.09
C GLU A 22 -25.54 30.05 5.79
N VAL A 23 -24.38 29.90 5.16
CA VAL A 23 -23.11 30.46 5.64
C VAL A 23 -22.70 31.68 4.81
N LYS A 24 -22.18 32.72 5.50
CA LYS A 24 -21.64 33.96 4.93
C LYS A 24 -20.65 33.68 3.76
N PRO A 25 -20.60 34.52 2.71
CA PRO A 25 -19.79 34.28 1.51
C PRO A 25 -18.28 34.03 1.75
N SER A 26 -17.68 34.70 2.74
CA SER A 26 -16.26 34.51 3.12
C SER A 26 -15.97 33.13 3.70
N PHE A 27 -16.91 32.59 4.48
CA PHE A 27 -16.82 31.24 5.05
C PHE A 27 -17.03 30.17 3.98
N ARG A 28 -17.93 30.42 3.01
CA ARG A 28 -18.10 29.54 1.83
C ARG A 28 -16.80 29.37 1.06
N ARG A 29 -16.04 30.45 0.81
CA ARG A 29 -14.75 30.37 0.09
C ARG A 29 -13.72 29.53 0.84
N LYS A 30 -13.63 29.68 2.17
CA LYS A 30 -12.72 28.89 3.03
C LYS A 30 -13.11 27.41 3.06
N HIS A 31 -14.42 27.11 3.18
CA HIS A 31 -14.94 25.74 3.17
C HIS A 31 -14.68 25.06 1.82
N VAL A 32 -14.99 25.73 0.71
CA VAL A 32 -14.76 25.19 -0.64
C VAL A 32 -13.28 24.89 -0.89
N SER A 33 -12.36 25.77 -0.44
CA SER A 33 -10.92 25.51 -0.55
C SER A 33 -10.53 24.25 0.23
N LYS A 34 -10.94 24.15 1.50
CA LYS A 34 -10.65 23.00 2.36
C LYS A 34 -11.24 21.70 1.81
N MET A 35 -12.45 21.77 1.27
CA MET A 35 -13.15 20.66 0.64
C MET A 35 -12.43 20.17 -0.62
N ARG A 36 -11.86 21.09 -1.42
CA ARG A 36 -11.00 20.75 -2.57
C ARG A 36 -9.75 19.99 -2.12
N ASP A 37 -9.08 20.44 -1.07
CA ASP A 37 -7.86 19.82 -0.56
C ASP A 37 -8.14 18.40 -0.04
N ILE A 38 -9.20 18.23 0.76
CA ILE A 38 -9.64 16.92 1.26
C ILE A 38 -10.00 16.00 0.08
N LYS A 39 -10.74 16.50 -0.92
CA LYS A 39 -11.11 15.71 -2.11
C LYS A 39 -9.90 15.24 -2.90
N VAL A 40 -8.87 16.08 -3.04
CA VAL A 40 -7.62 15.69 -3.71
C VAL A 40 -6.92 14.61 -2.91
N GLY A 41 -6.86 14.73 -1.58
CA GLY A 41 -6.26 13.71 -0.72
C GLY A 41 -7.02 12.37 -0.74
N ILE A 42 -8.36 12.39 -0.72
CA ILE A 42 -9.19 11.18 -0.89
C ILE A 42 -8.84 10.49 -2.20
N LYS A 43 -8.88 11.23 -3.33
CA LYS A 43 -8.52 10.70 -4.65
C LYS A 43 -7.11 10.12 -4.70
N ARG A 44 -6.16 10.74 -3.98
CA ARG A 44 -4.78 10.24 -3.91
C ARG A 44 -4.72 8.91 -3.16
N LEU A 45 -5.45 8.76 -2.06
CA LEU A 45 -5.45 7.52 -1.31
C LEU A 45 -6.22 6.41 -2.03
N ASP A 46 -7.32 6.72 -2.71
CA ASP A 46 -8.03 5.78 -3.58
C ASP A 46 -7.11 5.21 -4.66
N LYS A 47 -6.34 6.07 -5.33
CA LYS A 47 -5.35 5.63 -6.33
C LYS A 47 -4.30 4.71 -5.72
N LEU A 48 -3.82 5.02 -4.52
CA LEU A 48 -2.86 4.17 -3.81
C LEU A 48 -3.47 2.80 -3.50
N MET A 49 -4.68 2.77 -2.93
CA MET A 49 -5.40 1.54 -2.59
C MET A 49 -5.64 0.67 -3.82
N ASN A 50 -6.12 1.26 -4.91
CA ASN A 50 -6.32 0.53 -6.17
C ASN A 50 -5.01 -0.02 -6.74
N SER A 51 -3.92 0.76 -6.66
CA SER A 51 -2.59 0.29 -7.08
C SER A 51 -2.10 -0.88 -6.24
N LEU A 52 -2.32 -0.83 -4.91
CA LEU A 52 -1.94 -1.90 -4.00
C LEU A 52 -2.76 -3.18 -4.25
N LEU A 53 -4.06 -3.06 -4.52
CA LEU A 53 -4.91 -4.19 -4.89
C LEU A 53 -4.45 -4.84 -6.20
N ASN A 54 -4.11 -4.05 -7.22
CA ASN A 54 -3.57 -4.56 -8.48
C ASN A 54 -2.26 -5.33 -8.28
N VAL A 55 -1.36 -4.77 -7.46
CA VAL A 55 -0.11 -5.43 -7.08
C VAL A 55 -0.39 -6.75 -6.35
N GLN A 56 -1.29 -6.76 -5.37
CA GLN A 56 -1.68 -7.98 -4.65
C GLN A 56 -2.21 -9.05 -5.61
N THR A 57 -3.06 -8.68 -6.57
CA THR A 57 -3.57 -9.60 -7.59
C THR A 57 -2.44 -10.14 -8.46
N ALA A 58 -1.50 -9.30 -8.89
CA ALA A 58 -0.34 -9.73 -9.66
C ALA A 58 0.54 -10.73 -8.88
N PHE A 59 0.76 -10.51 -7.58
CA PHE A 59 1.47 -11.47 -6.71
C PHE A 59 0.74 -12.81 -6.62
N LYS A 60 -0.58 -12.80 -6.44
CA LYS A 60 -1.38 -14.04 -6.37
C LYS A 60 -1.24 -14.85 -7.66
N ILE A 61 -1.43 -14.20 -8.81
CA ILE A 61 -1.28 -14.83 -10.12
C ILE A 61 0.12 -15.43 -10.24
N MET A 62 1.16 -14.64 -9.96
CA MET A 62 2.52 -15.08 -10.16
C MET A 62 2.94 -16.25 -9.26
N ILE A 63 2.58 -16.21 -7.98
CA ILE A 63 2.86 -17.31 -7.04
C ILE A 63 2.09 -18.57 -7.46
N SER A 64 0.87 -18.43 -7.98
CA SER A 64 0.09 -19.57 -8.45
C SER A 64 0.62 -20.19 -9.75
N GLU A 65 1.17 -19.37 -10.65
CA GLU A 65 1.65 -19.82 -11.97
C GLU A 65 3.11 -20.28 -11.95
N ILE A 66 3.96 -19.66 -11.12
CA ILE A 66 5.40 -19.92 -11.04
C ILE A 66 5.74 -20.40 -9.62
N PRO A 67 5.69 -21.72 -9.36
CA PRO A 67 5.98 -22.27 -8.04
C PRO A 67 7.48 -22.21 -7.65
N THR A 68 8.36 -21.80 -8.57
CA THR A 68 9.83 -21.69 -8.40
C THR A 68 10.31 -20.26 -8.16
N ILE A 69 9.46 -19.41 -7.58
CA ILE A 69 9.86 -18.04 -7.19
C ILE A 69 10.71 -18.13 -5.92
N ASP A 70 12.00 -17.83 -6.04
CA ASP A 70 12.93 -17.71 -4.92
C ASP A 70 12.71 -16.44 -4.10
N GLY A 71 12.16 -15.40 -4.71
CA GLY A 71 11.97 -14.14 -4.01
C GLY A 71 11.47 -12.98 -4.84
N VAL A 72 11.35 -11.84 -4.17
CA VAL A 72 10.79 -10.59 -4.68
C VAL A 72 11.69 -9.45 -4.23
N VAL A 73 12.05 -8.60 -5.18
CA VAL A 73 12.80 -7.37 -4.94
C VAL A 73 11.90 -6.16 -5.14
N LEU A 74 11.81 -5.32 -4.13
CA LEU A 74 11.10 -4.06 -4.10
C LEU A 74 12.10 -2.92 -4.15
N ALA A 75 12.12 -2.19 -5.26
CA ALA A 75 13.01 -1.06 -5.48
C ALA A 75 12.22 0.25 -5.35
N LEU A 76 12.55 1.08 -4.35
CA LEU A 76 11.96 2.39 -4.14
C LEU A 76 12.95 3.48 -4.59
N GLY A 77 12.57 4.30 -5.55
CA GLY A 77 13.44 5.34 -6.07
C GLY A 77 12.82 6.15 -7.21
N ALA A 78 13.66 6.95 -7.90
CA ALA A 78 13.24 7.66 -9.11
C ALA A 78 13.29 6.76 -10.36
N SER A 79 14.11 5.71 -10.32
CA SER A 79 14.31 4.76 -11.42
C SER A 79 14.73 3.41 -10.85
N PRO A 80 14.36 2.28 -11.50
CA PRO A 80 14.82 0.96 -11.09
C PRO A 80 16.34 0.78 -11.23
N LEU A 81 17.00 1.54 -12.10
CA LEU A 81 18.46 1.52 -12.26
C LEU A 81 19.18 2.31 -11.16
N ARG A 82 18.47 3.17 -10.44
CA ARG A 82 19.00 4.00 -9.35
C ARG A 82 18.02 3.97 -8.16
N PRO A 83 17.80 2.79 -7.56
CA PRO A 83 16.94 2.67 -6.41
C PRO A 83 17.60 3.35 -5.22
N LYS A 84 16.79 4.00 -4.38
CA LYS A 84 17.24 4.57 -3.11
C LYS A 84 17.17 3.55 -1.98
N HIS A 85 16.13 2.71 -2.02
CA HIS A 85 15.95 1.63 -1.07
C HIS A 85 15.59 0.36 -1.84
N ILE A 86 16.19 -0.75 -1.44
CA ILE A 86 15.90 -2.07 -1.98
C ILE A 86 15.46 -2.94 -0.80
N TYR A 87 14.28 -3.54 -0.92
CA TYR A 87 13.81 -4.55 0.02
C TYR A 87 13.73 -5.87 -0.72
N VAL A 88 14.25 -6.92 -0.11
CA VAL A 88 14.24 -8.27 -0.69
C VAL A 88 13.43 -9.16 0.23
N LEU A 89 12.44 -9.85 -0.34
CA LEU A 89 11.72 -10.94 0.30
C LEU A 89 12.21 -12.24 -0.33
N ASN A 90 12.82 -13.11 0.46
CA ASN A 90 13.24 -14.43 0.00
C ASN A 90 12.21 -15.46 0.49
N PHE A 91 11.84 -16.37 -0.40
CA PHE A 91 11.01 -17.52 -0.08
C PHE A 91 11.91 -18.75 -0.02
N SER A 92 11.95 -19.42 1.12
CA SER A 92 12.60 -20.72 1.22
C SER A 92 11.63 -21.80 0.71
N HIS A 93 12.00 -22.49 -0.35
CA HIS A 93 11.25 -23.65 -0.83
C HIS A 93 11.48 -24.83 0.12
N GLU A 94 10.61 -25.02 1.11
CA GLU A 94 10.57 -26.30 1.83
C GLU A 94 9.82 -27.33 0.97
N SER A 95 10.53 -28.39 0.59
CA SER A 95 10.01 -29.51 -0.21
C SER A 95 8.96 -30.29 0.59
N GLY A 96 7.70 -29.87 0.57
CA GLY A 96 6.66 -30.63 1.26
C GLY A 96 5.27 -30.04 1.34
N VAL A 97 5.03 -28.81 0.88
CA VAL A 97 3.68 -28.25 0.90
C VAL A 97 2.92 -28.78 -0.32
N SER A 98 2.07 -29.77 -0.07
CA SER A 98 0.99 -30.19 -0.97
C SER A 98 0.29 -28.95 -1.52
N LYS A 99 -0.02 -28.94 -2.83
CA LYS A 99 -0.94 -27.98 -3.46
C LYS A 99 -2.33 -28.16 -2.85
N VAL A 100 -2.49 -27.72 -1.61
CA VAL A 100 -3.78 -27.41 -1.03
C VAL A 100 -4.30 -26.23 -1.82
N ASP A 101 -5.60 -26.23 -2.09
CA ASP A 101 -6.34 -25.12 -2.66
C ASP A 101 -6.15 -23.91 -1.73
N ASP A 102 -5.05 -23.17 -1.92
CA ASP A 102 -4.65 -22.07 -1.05
C ASP A 102 -5.45 -20.86 -1.52
N ASP A 103 -6.71 -20.83 -1.08
CA ASP A 103 -7.45 -19.61 -1.00
C ASP A 103 -6.61 -18.68 -0.13
N PHE A 104 -5.96 -17.69 -0.75
CA PHE A 104 -5.25 -16.55 -0.13
C PHE A 104 -6.16 -15.70 0.80
N ALA A 105 -7.19 -16.32 1.38
CA ALA A 105 -8.06 -15.86 2.43
C ALA A 105 -7.26 -15.56 3.69
N ARG A 106 -7.78 -14.63 4.47
CA ARG A 106 -7.22 -14.27 5.76
C ARG A 106 -7.25 -15.47 6.71
N SER A 107 -6.07 -15.97 7.08
CA SER A 107 -5.90 -16.94 8.15
C SER A 107 -5.30 -16.29 9.38
N LYS A 108 -5.62 -16.84 10.56
CA LYS A 108 -5.04 -16.37 11.84
C LYS A 108 -3.52 -16.48 11.84
N ALA A 109 -2.95 -17.48 11.16
CA ALA A 109 -1.51 -17.68 11.02
C ALA A 109 -0.87 -16.62 10.10
N ALA A 110 -1.49 -16.31 8.96
CA ALA A 110 -1.02 -15.24 8.08
C ALA A 110 -1.04 -13.88 8.78
N ASP A 111 -2.09 -13.60 9.56
CA ASP A 111 -2.24 -12.38 10.34
C ASP A 111 -1.17 -12.24 11.45
N THR A 112 -0.86 -13.33 12.18
CA THR A 112 0.19 -13.31 13.22
C THR A 112 1.57 -13.14 12.61
N LEU A 113 1.85 -13.83 11.50
CA LEU A 113 3.11 -13.69 10.76
C LEU A 113 3.27 -12.28 10.20
N SER A 114 2.22 -11.72 9.60
CA SER A 114 2.21 -10.35 9.07
C SER A 114 2.53 -9.33 10.17
N ARG A 115 1.90 -9.45 11.34
CA ARG A 115 2.19 -8.55 12.49
C ARG A 115 3.62 -8.71 12.99
N LYS A 116 4.17 -9.93 13.02
CA LYS A 116 5.56 -10.19 13.42
C LYS A 116 6.55 -9.58 12.43
N ALA A 117 6.31 -9.75 11.13
CA ALA A 117 7.11 -9.16 10.07
C ALA A 117 7.11 -7.63 10.17
N ILE A 118 5.94 -7.00 10.29
CA ILE A 118 5.81 -5.54 10.44
C ILE A 118 6.58 -5.04 11.68
N ARG A 119 6.39 -5.67 12.84
CA ARG A 119 7.11 -5.28 14.07
C ARG A 119 8.62 -5.39 13.90
N THR A 120 9.10 -6.42 13.20
CA THR A 120 10.53 -6.63 12.94
C THR A 120 11.08 -5.58 11.98
N LEU A 121 10.31 -5.19 10.96
CA LEU A 121 10.67 -4.09 10.06
C LEU A 121 10.76 -2.75 10.83
N ILE A 122 9.77 -2.46 11.67
CA ILE A 122 9.76 -1.25 12.50
C ILE A 122 10.95 -1.25 13.47
N SER A 123 11.26 -2.38 14.13
CA SER A 123 12.39 -2.46 15.05
C SER A 123 13.75 -2.32 14.37
N LYS A 124 13.81 -2.57 13.05
CA LYS A 124 14.99 -2.34 12.21
C LYS A 124 15.01 -0.95 11.59
N ASP A 125 14.12 -0.05 12.03
CA ASP A 125 14.00 1.31 11.55
C ASP A 125 13.71 1.41 10.04
N ALA A 126 13.04 0.39 9.48
CA ALA A 126 12.68 0.36 8.07
C ALA A 126 11.67 1.48 7.74
N GLY A 127 12.04 2.35 6.79
CA GLY A 127 11.18 3.45 6.34
C GLY A 127 11.24 4.72 7.20
N SER A 128 12.17 4.83 8.15
CA SER A 128 12.39 6.06 8.94
C SER A 128 12.91 7.24 8.12
N VAL A 129 13.53 6.95 6.97
CA VAL A 129 14.09 7.94 6.08
C VAL A 129 12.97 8.70 5.37
N THR A 130 12.81 9.98 5.73
CA THR A 130 11.89 10.88 5.01
C THR A 130 12.62 11.48 3.82
N TYR A 131 12.12 11.23 2.61
CA TYR A 131 12.76 11.74 1.40
C TYR A 131 11.95 12.89 0.78
N PRO A 132 12.56 14.06 0.53
CA PRO A 132 11.92 15.13 -0.23
C PRO A 132 11.93 14.80 -1.72
N GLY A 133 10.82 14.25 -2.25
CA GLY A 133 10.66 14.02 -3.68
C GLY A 133 9.59 13.01 -4.06
N THR A 134 9.30 12.89 -5.36
CA THR A 134 8.44 11.85 -5.91
C THR A 134 9.10 10.47 -5.76
N TYR A 135 8.32 9.50 -5.30
CA TYR A 135 8.74 8.11 -5.16
C TYR A 135 7.99 7.23 -6.16
N SER A 136 8.73 6.38 -6.86
CA SER A 136 8.20 5.29 -7.66
C SER A 136 8.64 3.97 -7.03
N LEU A 137 7.70 3.03 -6.94
CA LEU A 137 7.95 1.69 -6.45
C LEU A 137 7.99 0.74 -7.66
N PHE A 138 9.09 0.02 -7.79
CA PHE A 138 9.32 -0.98 -8.84
C PHE A 138 9.41 -2.35 -8.20
N PHE A 139 8.86 -3.36 -8.88
CA PHE A 139 8.81 -4.75 -8.42
C PHE A 139 9.59 -5.62 -9.41
N PHE A 140 10.47 -6.46 -8.89
CA PHE A 140 11.18 -7.49 -9.64
C PHE A 140 10.97 -8.82 -8.94
N PHE A 141 10.79 -9.86 -9.74
CA PHE A 141 10.62 -11.21 -9.23
C PHE A 141 11.85 -12.03 -9.59
N LEU A 142 12.37 -12.73 -8.60
CA LEU A 142 13.50 -13.64 -8.75
C LEU A 142 12.92 -15.04 -8.96
N VAL A 143 13.25 -15.63 -10.10
CA VAL A 143 12.88 -16.98 -10.47
C VAL A 143 14.17 -17.76 -10.60
N ASP A 144 14.25 -18.91 -9.94
CA ASP A 144 15.42 -19.78 -10.07
C ASP A 144 15.51 -20.28 -11.51
N LYS A 145 16.71 -20.23 -12.10
CA LYS A 145 16.99 -20.82 -13.40
C LYS A 145 17.52 -22.23 -13.18
N HIS A 146 16.60 -23.17 -13.04
CA HIS A 146 16.91 -24.59 -13.21
C HIS A 146 16.76 -25.01 -14.67
#